data_AF-A0A0B7BB25-F1
#
_entry.id   AF-A0A0B7BB25-F1
#
_cell.length_a   1.000
_cell.length_b   1.000
_cell.length_c   1.000
_cell.angle_alpha   90.00
_cell.angle_beta   90.00
_cell.angle_gamma   90.00
#
_symmetry.space_group_name_H-M   'P 1'
#
loop_
_entity.id
_entity.type
_entity.pdbx_description
1 polymer ?
#
loop_
_entity_poly.entity_id
_entity_poly.type
_entity_poly.pdbx_seq_one_letter_code
_entity_poly.pdbx_strand_id
1 'polypeptide(L)'
;ARIEYPDKSCDELQNACGKYCSNFEAETIAIEASVHHLTNIFQLHPEKTQHTVIFTDGKSVLQSLENANPESPACQSLALSISSFINTFAVKLTLQWIPGHSNIQGNERADILAKAGANSQQHDRPITLQTAKQIIRSNKEWMNEWAMGKTGRALFKHMTTPNPKDAINDLTRQEQVIIFRLRTQHVPLNAHLHRIQPKISPQCQM
;
A
#
# COMPACT_ATOMS: atom_id res chain seq x y z
N ALA A 1 1.58 2.73 10.79
CA ALA A 1 2.43 1.77 11.51
C ALA A 1 1.74 1.32 12.79
N ARG A 2 1.94 0.07 13.21
CA ARG A 2 1.50 -0.45 14.51
C ARG A 2 2.73 -0.90 15.29
N ILE A 3 2.85 -0.45 16.53
CA ILE A 3 3.96 -0.77 17.43
C ILE A 3 3.38 -1.60 18.56
N GLU A 4 3.94 -2.78 18.82
CA GLU A 4 3.51 -3.69 19.88
C GLU A 4 4.65 -3.90 20.87
N TYR A 5 4.35 -3.73 22.16
CA TYR A 5 5.31 -3.81 23.25
C TYR A 5 5.25 -5.20 23.93
N PRO A 6 6.27 -5.59 24.72
CA PRO A 6 6.30 -6.90 25.39
C PRO A 6 5.14 -7.16 26.34
N ASP A 7 4.57 -6.10 26.92
CA ASP A 7 3.38 -6.16 27.78
C ASP A 7 2.06 -6.27 26.99
N LYS A 8 2.16 -6.39 25.65
CA LYS A 8 1.06 -6.43 24.67
C LYS A 8 0.29 -5.12 24.54
N SER A 9 0.77 -4.03 25.16
CA SER A 9 0.28 -2.70 24.80
C SER A 9 0.67 -2.38 23.36
N CYS A 10 -0.08 -1.49 22.71
CA CYS A 10 0.21 -1.10 21.34
C CYS A 10 -0.09 0.36 21.05
N ASP A 11 0.76 0.96 20.23
CA ASP A 11 0.55 2.28 19.65
C ASP A 11 0.27 2.17 18.14
N GLU A 12 -0.56 3.06 17.63
CA GLU A 12 -0.94 3.10 16.22
C GLU A 12 -0.71 4.49 15.63
N LEU A 13 -0.04 4.53 14.48
CA LEU A 13 0.34 5.73 13.76
C LEU A 13 -0.30 5.72 12.37
N GLN A 14 -0.99 6.79 11.98
CA GLN A 14 -1.74 6.90 10.72
C GLN A 14 -1.54 8.26 10.02
N ASN A 15 -0.29 8.61 9.75
CA ASN A 15 0.06 9.92 9.20
C ASN A 15 -0.19 9.99 7.68
N ALA A 16 -0.60 11.17 7.21
CA ALA A 16 -0.66 11.50 5.80
C ALA A 16 0.75 11.59 5.19
N CYS A 17 0.96 10.98 4.04
CA CYS A 17 2.25 11.02 3.32
C CYS A 17 2.32 12.14 2.26
N GLY A 18 1.26 12.94 2.12
CA GLY A 18 1.16 14.06 1.19
C GLY A 18 0.45 13.69 -0.11
N LYS A 19 -0.02 14.72 -0.82
CA LYS A 19 -0.90 14.56 -1.99
C LYS A 19 -0.31 13.70 -3.11
N TYR A 20 1.00 13.79 -3.31
CA TYR A 20 1.73 13.00 -4.29
C TYR A 20 2.83 12.24 -3.57
N CYS A 21 2.62 10.94 -3.41
CA CYS A 21 3.55 10.04 -2.75
C CYS A 21 3.60 8.73 -3.52
N SER A 22 4.79 8.24 -3.82
CA SER A 22 4.97 6.88 -4.30
C SER A 22 4.81 5.88 -3.15
N ASN A 23 4.49 4.62 -3.46
CA ASN A 23 4.46 3.56 -2.43
C ASN A 23 5.81 3.43 -1.72
N PHE A 24 6.92 3.54 -2.47
CA PHE A 24 8.27 3.51 -1.89
C PHE A 24 8.48 4.58 -0.83
N GLU A 25 8.08 5.82 -1.11
CA GLU A 25 8.20 6.92 -0.14
C GLU A 25 7.24 6.74 1.04
N ALA A 26 6.03 6.25 0.80
CA ALA A 26 5.06 6.01 1.86
C ALA A 26 5.58 4.98 2.87
N GLU A 27 6.14 3.86 2.37
CA GLU A 27 6.80 2.85 3.20
C GLU A 27 8.01 3.42 3.94
N THR A 28 8.84 4.19 3.25
CA THR A 28 10.03 4.84 3.85
C THR A 28 9.63 5.76 5.01
N ILE A 29 8.62 6.61 4.80
CA ILE A 29 8.08 7.53 5.81
C ILE A 29 7.45 6.75 6.98
N ALA A 30 6.78 5.63 6.70
CA ALA A 30 6.17 4.81 7.75
C ALA A 30 7.22 4.18 8.68
N ILE A 31 8.33 3.67 8.12
CA ILE A 31 9.45 3.15 8.91
C ILE A 31 10.12 4.29 9.69
N GLU A 32 10.38 5.42 9.05
CA GLU A 32 11.00 6.59 9.70
C GLU A 32 10.15 7.10 10.87
N ALA A 33 8.83 7.25 10.69
CA ALA A 33 7.91 7.63 11.74
C ALA A 33 7.90 6.64 12.91
N SER A 34 8.05 5.34 12.62
CA SER A 34 8.15 4.31 13.67
C SER A 34 9.45 4.47 14.48
N VAL A 35 10.58 4.74 13.82
CA VAL A 35 11.87 5.00 14.47
C VAL A 35 11.83 6.28 15.32
N HIS A 36 11.20 7.35 14.82
CA HIS A 36 11.03 8.59 15.59
C HIS A 36 10.12 8.38 16.81
N HIS A 37 9.03 7.65 16.67
CA HIS A 37 8.15 7.32 17.80
C HIS A 37 8.90 6.52 18.87
N LEU A 38 9.66 5.50 18.47
CA LEU A 38 10.49 4.71 19.38
C LEU A 38 11.57 5.56 20.06
N THR A 39 12.21 6.48 19.32
CA THR A 39 13.17 7.44 19.89
C THR A 39 12.54 8.23 21.03
N ASN A 40 11.33 8.76 20.81
CA ASN A 40 10.62 9.55 21.84
C ASN A 40 10.27 8.68 23.06
N ILE A 41 9.79 7.46 22.84
CA ILE A 41 9.45 6.53 23.93
C ILE A 41 10.70 6.19 24.75
N PHE A 42 11.82 5.86 24.11
CA PHE A 42 13.05 5.49 24.82
C PHE A 42 13.70 6.68 25.54
N GLN A 43 13.52 7.91 25.03
CA GLN A 43 13.94 9.13 25.75
C GLN A 43 13.11 9.39 27.00
N LEU A 44 11.78 9.27 26.90
CA LEU A 44 10.86 9.53 28.02
C LEU A 44 10.84 8.40 29.04
N HIS A 45 11.09 7.17 28.59
CA HIS A 45 11.03 5.95 29.37
C HIS A 45 12.27 5.07 29.09
N PRO A 46 13.46 5.44 29.59
CA PRO A 46 14.68 4.67 29.38
C PRO A 46 14.57 3.20 29.80
N GLU A 47 13.74 2.89 30.81
CA GLU A 47 13.46 1.55 31.29
C GLU A 47 12.76 0.65 30.26
N LYS A 48 12.14 1.23 29.23
CA LYS A 48 11.49 0.50 28.12
C LYS A 48 12.44 0.25 26.94
N THR A 49 13.69 0.73 27.01
CA THR A 49 14.68 0.57 25.95
C THR A 49 15.00 -0.90 25.73
N GLN A 50 14.83 -1.35 24.49
CA GLN A 50 15.02 -2.76 24.15
C GLN A 50 15.36 -2.95 22.67
N HIS A 51 15.91 -4.12 22.37
CA HIS A 51 16.08 -4.56 20.99
C HIS A 51 14.74 -4.60 20.27
N THR A 52 14.73 -4.09 19.05
CA THR A 52 13.50 -3.84 18.30
C THR A 52 13.55 -4.53 16.94
N VAL A 53 12.40 -5.05 16.51
CA VAL A 53 12.20 -5.57 15.16
C VAL A 53 11.09 -4.77 14.49
N ILE A 54 11.36 -4.21 13.31
CA ILE A 54 10.35 -3.57 12.46
C ILE A 54 10.06 -4.51 11.30
N PHE A 55 8.81 -4.95 11.21
CA PHE A 55 8.31 -5.73 10.08
C PHE A 55 7.76 -4.79 8.99
N THR A 56 8.10 -5.04 7.73
CA THR A 56 7.62 -4.26 6.58
C THR A 56 7.47 -5.15 5.36
N ASP A 57 6.46 -4.90 4.52
CA ASP A 57 6.34 -5.52 3.20
C ASP A 57 7.01 -4.69 2.09
N GLY A 58 7.55 -3.51 2.45
CA GLY A 58 8.33 -2.58 1.62
C GLY A 58 9.72 -3.11 1.23
N LYS A 59 9.77 -4.23 0.49
CA LYS A 59 11.01 -4.88 0.04
C LYS A 59 11.97 -3.92 -0.66
N SER A 60 11.44 -3.01 -1.48
CA SER A 60 12.22 -2.02 -2.21
C SER A 60 12.94 -1.03 -1.28
N VAL A 61 12.34 -0.68 -0.14
CA VAL A 61 12.96 0.19 0.87
C VAL A 61 14.14 -0.53 1.52
N LEU A 62 13.97 -1.80 1.89
CA LEU A 62 15.04 -2.61 2.48
C LEU A 62 16.21 -2.78 1.52
N GLN A 63 15.94 -3.11 0.25
CA GLN A 63 16.96 -3.17 -0.79
C GLN A 63 17.68 -1.83 -1.00
N SER A 64 16.96 -0.72 -0.86
CA SER A 64 17.56 0.61 -0.96
C SER A 64 18.44 0.94 0.24
N LEU A 65 18.13 0.44 1.44
CA LEU A 65 18.92 0.63 2.66
C LEU A 65 20.18 -0.26 2.71
N GLU A 66 20.16 -1.40 2.02
CA GLU A 66 21.34 -2.25 1.84
C GLU A 66 22.43 -1.57 0.99
N ASN A 67 22.05 -0.59 0.17
CA ASN A 67 23.00 0.19 -0.64
C ASN A 67 23.73 1.22 0.23
N ALA A 68 25.06 1.28 0.12
CA ALA A 68 25.91 2.20 0.88
C ALA A 68 25.61 3.70 0.62
N ASN A 69 24.99 4.02 -0.52
CA ASN A 69 24.55 5.38 -0.84
C ASN A 69 23.17 5.34 -1.50
N PRO A 70 22.08 5.38 -0.72
CA PRO A 70 20.73 5.38 -1.26
C PRO A 70 20.50 6.60 -2.15
N GLU A 71 19.97 6.41 -3.36
CA GLU A 71 19.72 7.53 -4.29
C GLU A 71 18.56 8.44 -3.84
N SER A 72 17.62 7.89 -3.07
CA SER A 72 16.45 8.61 -2.59
C SER A 72 16.76 9.43 -1.33
N PRO A 73 16.50 10.75 -1.32
CA PRO A 73 16.67 11.58 -0.13
C PRO A 73 15.88 11.07 1.09
N ALA A 74 14.70 10.49 0.87
CA ALA A 74 13.89 9.90 1.94
C ALA A 74 14.61 8.69 2.58
N CYS A 75 15.25 7.86 1.76
CA CYS A 75 15.98 6.69 2.22
C CYS A 75 17.29 7.08 2.94
N GLN A 76 17.94 8.15 2.49
CA GLN A 76 19.09 8.74 3.19
C GLN A 76 18.70 9.25 4.59
N SER A 77 17.58 9.98 4.69
CA SER A 77 17.03 10.46 5.98
C SER A 77 16.70 9.29 6.91
N LEU A 78 16.07 8.24 6.37
CA LEU A 78 15.76 7.02 7.12
C LEU A 78 17.04 6.33 7.64
N ALA A 79 18.07 6.18 6.81
CA ALA A 79 19.33 5.56 7.19
C ALA A 79 20.03 6.34 8.32
N LEU A 80 20.01 7.67 8.26
CA LEU A 80 20.52 8.54 9.33
C LEU A 80 19.71 8.40 10.62
N SER A 81 18.38 8.40 10.52
CA SER A 81 17.48 8.22 11.66
C SER A 81 17.70 6.87 12.36
N ILE A 82 17.84 5.78 11.58
CA ILE A 82 18.15 4.44 12.10
C ILE A 82 19.52 4.43 12.78
N SER A 83 20.55 5.00 12.14
CA SER A 83 21.90 5.03 12.68
C SER A 83 21.96 5.81 13.99
N SER A 84 21.28 6.96 14.06
CA SER A 84 21.16 7.75 15.28
C SER A 84 20.46 6.96 16.38
N PHE A 85 19.32 6.32 16.08
CA PHE A 85 18.57 5.52 17.04
C PHE A 85 19.41 4.39 17.65
N ILE A 86 20.07 3.59 16.81
CA ILE A 86 20.92 2.48 17.26
C ILE A 86 22.04 2.98 18.17
N ASN A 87 22.73 4.06 17.77
CA ASN A 87 23.87 4.59 18.52
C ASN A 87 23.45 5.27 19.82
N THR A 88 22.35 6.01 19.83
CA THR A 88 21.87 6.75 21.01
C THR A 88 21.42 5.81 22.13
N PHE A 89 20.72 4.72 21.80
CA PHE A 89 20.15 3.81 22.81
C PHE A 89 20.94 2.52 22.99
N ALA A 90 22.00 2.32 22.20
CA ALA A 90 22.81 1.08 22.20
C ALA A 90 21.95 -0.19 22.02
N VAL A 91 20.94 -0.14 21.14
CA VAL A 91 20.02 -1.25 20.87
C VAL A 91 20.26 -1.86 19.49
N LYS A 92 20.00 -3.17 19.37
CA LYS A 92 19.86 -3.82 18.08
C LYS A 92 18.50 -3.48 17.46
N LEU A 93 18.51 -2.94 16.24
CA LEU A 93 17.34 -2.78 15.39
C LEU A 93 17.42 -3.78 14.22
N THR A 94 16.36 -4.55 14.00
CA THR A 94 16.24 -5.46 12.85
C THR A 94 15.10 -5.01 11.97
N LEU A 95 15.35 -4.80 10.68
CA LEU A 95 14.30 -4.61 9.68
C LEU A 95 14.02 -5.95 9.00
N GLN A 96 12.81 -6.49 9.16
CA GLN A 96 12.43 -7.80 8.63
C GLN A 96 11.39 -7.65 7.53
N TRP A 97 11.72 -8.12 6.33
CA TRP A 97 10.73 -8.22 5.27
C TRP A 97 9.67 -9.28 5.61
N ILE A 98 8.40 -8.95 5.41
CA ILE A 98 7.29 -9.90 5.45
C ILE A 98 6.43 -9.76 4.18
N PRO A 99 5.76 -10.82 3.72
CA PRO A 99 4.89 -10.71 2.57
C PRO A 99 3.61 -9.93 2.90
N GLY A 100 3.25 -8.98 2.04
CA GLY A 100 1.95 -8.29 2.10
C GLY A 100 0.78 -9.24 1.82
N HIS A 101 -0.42 -8.85 2.28
CA HIS A 101 -1.68 -9.57 2.05
C HIS A 101 -1.66 -11.08 2.36
N SER A 102 -0.87 -11.48 3.36
CA SER A 102 -0.65 -12.88 3.74
C SER A 102 -1.31 -13.25 5.07
N ASN A 103 -2.39 -12.55 5.45
CA ASN A 103 -3.12 -12.75 6.71
C ASN A 103 -2.26 -12.62 7.99
N ILE A 104 -1.19 -11.82 7.94
CA ILE A 104 -0.38 -11.47 9.10
C ILE A 104 -1.07 -10.29 9.80
N GLN A 105 -1.72 -10.56 10.93
CA GLN A 105 -2.58 -9.59 11.63
C GLN A 105 -1.93 -8.21 11.85
N GLY A 106 -0.66 -8.17 12.27
CA GLY A 106 0.07 -6.91 12.46
C GLY A 106 0.28 -6.13 11.17
N ASN A 107 0.56 -6.82 10.06
CA ASN A 107 0.69 -6.21 8.74
C ASN A 107 -0.65 -5.71 8.21
N GLU A 108 -1.71 -6.52 8.33
CA GLU A 108 -3.05 -6.11 7.92
C GLU A 108 -3.51 -4.86 8.68
N ARG A 109 -3.19 -4.78 9.98
CA ARG A 109 -3.49 -3.59 10.76
C ARG A 109 -2.66 -2.38 10.31
N ALA A 110 -1.39 -2.57 9.98
CA ALA A 110 -0.56 -1.51 9.39
C ALA A 110 -1.12 -1.02 8.04
N ASP A 111 -1.59 -1.93 7.18
CA ASP A 111 -2.25 -1.60 5.90
C ASP A 111 -3.53 -0.78 6.11
N ILE A 112 -4.34 -1.14 7.12
CA ILE A 112 -5.56 -0.38 7.47
C ILE A 112 -5.18 1.04 7.91
N LEU A 113 -4.15 1.20 8.75
CA LEU A 113 -3.68 2.50 9.22
C LEU A 113 -3.09 3.34 8.08
N ALA A 114 -2.36 2.70 7.16
CA ALA A 114 -1.83 3.37 5.96
C ALA A 114 -2.96 3.87 5.07
N LYS A 115 -4.02 3.07 4.85
CA LYS A 115 -5.22 3.49 4.11
C LYS A 115 -5.97 4.62 4.82
N ALA A 116 -6.06 4.60 6.14
CA ALA A 116 -6.65 5.69 6.91
C ALA A 116 -5.86 7.00 6.71
N GLY A 117 -4.53 6.94 6.81
CA GLY A 117 -3.64 8.08 6.55
C GLY A 117 -3.67 8.57 5.09
N ALA A 118 -3.89 7.68 4.11
CA ALA A 118 -4.08 8.08 2.71
C ALA A 118 -5.42 8.80 2.47
N ASN A 119 -6.45 8.49 3.27
CA ASN A 119 -7.78 9.09 3.18
C ASN A 119 -7.95 10.34 4.08
N SER A 120 -7.00 10.63 4.96
CA SER A 120 -7.02 11.86 5.76
C SER A 120 -6.64 13.08 4.92
N GLN A 121 -6.73 14.28 5.52
CA GLN A 121 -6.30 15.51 4.87
C GLN A 121 -4.83 15.39 4.44
N GLN A 122 -4.60 15.44 3.13
CA GLN A 122 -3.25 15.41 2.56
C GLN A 122 -2.69 16.83 2.50
N HIS A 123 -1.47 17.01 2.98
CA HIS A 123 -0.73 18.26 2.83
C HIS A 123 -0.06 18.32 1.45
N ASP A 124 0.06 19.54 0.93
CA ASP A 124 0.89 19.78 -0.24
C ASP A 124 2.35 19.88 0.24
N ARG A 125 3.19 18.99 -0.28
CA ARG A 125 4.62 18.96 0.07
C ARG A 125 5.45 18.90 -1.21
N PRO A 126 6.66 19.49 -1.21
CA PRO A 126 7.57 19.31 -2.32
C PRO A 126 7.83 17.83 -2.59
N ILE A 127 7.71 17.44 -3.87
CA ILE A 127 8.07 16.10 -4.34
C ILE A 127 9.34 16.17 -5.16
N THR A 128 10.11 15.07 -5.16
CA THR A 128 11.29 14.98 -6.02
C THR A 128 10.87 14.79 -7.49
N LEU A 129 11.75 15.19 -8.42
CA LEU A 129 11.55 14.90 -9.84
C LEU A 129 11.44 13.40 -10.11
N GLN A 130 12.15 12.57 -9.34
CA GLN A 130 12.09 11.11 -9.45
C GLN A 130 10.71 10.59 -9.07
N THR A 131 10.15 11.06 -7.96
CA THR A 131 8.79 10.75 -7.50
C THR A 131 7.75 11.11 -8.56
N ALA A 132 7.83 12.34 -9.09
CA ALA A 132 6.93 12.81 -10.14
C ALA A 132 7.02 11.92 -11.39
N LYS A 133 8.24 11.61 -11.85
CA LYS A 133 8.47 10.71 -13.00
C LYS A 133 7.91 9.32 -12.75
N GLN A 134 8.08 8.76 -11.55
CA GLN A 134 7.59 7.43 -11.20
C GLN A 134 6.06 7.37 -11.18
N ILE A 135 5.39 8.36 -10.57
CA ILE A 135 3.93 8.47 -10.56
C ILE A 135 3.39 8.58 -12.00
N ILE A 136 3.97 9.47 -12.80
CA ILE A 136 3.55 9.65 -14.21
C ILE A 136 3.78 8.39 -15.01
N ARG A 137 4.95 7.74 -14.87
CA ARG A 137 5.28 6.51 -15.59
C ARG A 137 4.32 5.38 -15.22
N SER A 138 4.08 5.15 -13.93
CA SER A 138 3.17 4.10 -13.46
C SER A 138 1.75 4.31 -13.98
N ASN A 139 1.25 5.56 -13.97
CA ASN A 139 -0.05 5.87 -14.56
C ASN A 139 -0.09 5.62 -16.07
N LYS A 140 0.96 5.99 -16.81
CA LYS A 140 1.07 5.74 -18.25
C LYS A 140 1.14 4.25 -18.57
N GLU A 141 1.95 3.49 -17.83
CA GLU A 141 2.07 2.04 -17.97
C GLU A 141 0.73 1.37 -17.73
N TRP A 142 0.05 1.71 -16.63
CA TRP A 142 -1.28 1.19 -16.33
C TRP A 142 -2.29 1.52 -17.45
N MET A 143 -2.31 2.75 -17.95
CA MET A 143 -3.20 3.14 -19.05
C MET A 143 -2.90 2.39 -20.34
N ASN A 144 -1.63 2.17 -20.66
CA ASN A 144 -1.20 1.42 -21.83
C ASN A 144 -1.59 -0.05 -21.71
N GLU A 145 -1.37 -0.66 -20.54
CA GLU A 145 -1.82 -2.02 -20.24
C GLU A 145 -3.34 -2.14 -20.33
N TRP A 146 -4.08 -1.15 -19.83
CA TRP A 146 -5.54 -1.12 -19.94
C TRP A 146 -6.01 -1.05 -21.40
N ALA A 147 -5.35 -0.25 -22.23
CA ALA A 147 -5.68 -0.10 -23.64
C ALA A 147 -5.31 -1.31 -24.50
N MET A 148 -4.15 -1.92 -24.25
CA MET A 148 -3.61 -3.03 -25.05
C MET A 148 -3.95 -4.42 -24.49
N GLY A 149 -4.40 -4.49 -23.24
CA GLY A 149 -4.72 -5.72 -22.54
C GLY A 149 -5.84 -6.51 -23.22
N LYS A 150 -5.90 -7.81 -22.92
CA LYS A 150 -6.97 -8.71 -23.41
C LYS A 150 -8.09 -8.91 -22.38
N THR A 151 -7.87 -8.50 -21.14
CA THR A 151 -8.82 -8.58 -20.03
C THR A 151 -9.71 -7.34 -19.98
N GLY A 152 -10.90 -7.45 -19.37
CA GLY A 152 -11.79 -6.30 -19.16
C GLY A 152 -12.36 -5.65 -20.43
N ARG A 153 -12.23 -6.27 -21.61
CA ARG A 153 -12.60 -5.66 -22.89
C ARG A 153 -14.07 -5.28 -23.04
N ALA A 154 -14.97 -5.99 -22.35
CA ALA A 154 -16.38 -5.61 -22.29
C ALA A 154 -16.55 -4.24 -21.61
N LEU A 155 -15.83 -4.01 -20.51
CA LEU A 155 -15.84 -2.73 -19.78
C LEU A 155 -15.11 -1.64 -20.55
N PHE A 156 -13.96 -1.95 -21.18
CA PHE A 156 -13.16 -0.98 -21.94
C PHE A 156 -13.97 -0.24 -23.02
N LYS A 157 -14.95 -0.90 -23.65
CA LYS A 157 -15.84 -0.30 -24.65
C LYS A 157 -16.60 0.93 -24.12
N HIS A 158 -16.87 0.96 -22.81
CA HIS A 158 -17.66 2.00 -22.16
C HIS A 158 -16.82 2.84 -21.18
N MET A 159 -15.62 2.38 -20.83
CA MET A 159 -14.75 3.00 -19.83
C MET A 159 -13.28 2.84 -20.25
N THR A 160 -12.80 3.77 -21.07
CA THR A 160 -11.41 3.79 -21.56
C THR A 160 -10.42 4.36 -20.54
N THR A 161 -10.92 5.09 -19.55
CA THR A 161 -10.12 5.67 -18.45
C THR A 161 -10.81 5.42 -17.10
N PRO A 162 -10.05 5.41 -15.98
CA PRO A 162 -10.62 5.34 -14.65
C PRO A 162 -11.58 6.51 -14.42
N ASN A 163 -12.72 6.22 -13.80
CA ASN A 163 -13.66 7.22 -13.32
C ASN A 163 -13.70 7.14 -11.79
N PRO A 164 -12.97 8.01 -11.07
CA PRO A 164 -13.01 8.04 -9.61
C PRO A 164 -14.40 8.37 -9.05
N LYS A 165 -15.27 9.00 -9.85
CA LYS A 165 -16.64 9.39 -9.49
C LYS A 165 -17.69 8.42 -10.02
N ASP A 166 -17.30 7.17 -10.28
CA ASP A 166 -18.24 6.15 -10.71
C ASP A 166 -19.21 5.82 -9.56
N ALA A 167 -20.51 5.87 -9.83
CA ALA A 167 -21.56 5.60 -8.85
C ALA A 167 -21.45 4.21 -8.21
N ILE A 168 -20.70 3.27 -8.83
CA ILE A 168 -20.38 1.99 -8.20
C ILE A 168 -19.65 2.16 -6.85
N ASN A 169 -18.89 3.23 -6.67
CA ASN A 169 -18.11 3.47 -5.46
C ASN A 169 -18.98 3.78 -4.23
N ASP A 170 -20.21 4.25 -4.45
CA ASP A 170 -21.17 4.58 -3.38
C ASP A 170 -22.02 3.37 -2.94
N LEU A 171 -21.87 2.23 -3.63
CA LEU A 171 -22.63 1.01 -3.36
C LEU A 171 -21.99 0.13 -2.29
N THR A 172 -22.78 -0.75 -1.69
CA THR A 172 -22.27 -1.80 -0.80
C THR A 172 -21.35 -2.75 -1.55
N ARG A 173 -20.47 -3.45 -0.83
CA ARG A 173 -19.55 -4.43 -1.44
C ARG A 173 -20.27 -5.49 -2.27
N GLN A 174 -21.44 -5.94 -1.82
CA GLN A 174 -22.25 -6.93 -2.52
C GLN A 174 -22.77 -6.38 -3.86
N GLU A 175 -23.32 -5.17 -3.85
CA GLU A 175 -23.82 -4.47 -5.05
C GLU A 175 -22.69 -4.15 -6.03
N GLN A 176 -21.53 -3.69 -5.54
CA GLN A 176 -20.32 -3.49 -6.35
C GLN A 176 -19.94 -4.75 -7.12
N VAL A 177 -19.97 -5.92 -6.46
CA VAL A 177 -19.67 -7.20 -7.11
C VAL A 177 -20.69 -7.52 -8.21
N ILE A 178 -21.97 -7.25 -7.99
CA ILE A 178 -23.03 -7.47 -8.98
C ILE A 178 -22.82 -6.57 -10.20
N ILE A 179 -22.66 -5.26 -9.99
CA ILE A 179 -22.44 -4.29 -11.08
C ILE A 179 -21.14 -4.58 -11.82
N PHE A 180 -20.07 -4.95 -11.12
CA PHE A 180 -18.80 -5.35 -11.74
C PHE A 180 -18.97 -6.58 -12.64
N ARG A 181 -19.67 -7.62 -12.16
CA ARG A 181 -19.96 -8.82 -12.96
C ARG A 181 -20.81 -8.48 -14.19
N LEU A 182 -21.80 -7.61 -14.05
CA LEU A 182 -22.62 -7.12 -15.17
C LEU A 182 -21.77 -6.41 -16.22
N ARG A 183 -20.99 -5.41 -15.82
CA ARG A 183 -20.15 -4.61 -16.71
C ARG A 183 -19.06 -5.43 -17.41
N THR A 184 -18.54 -6.45 -16.74
CA THR A 184 -17.51 -7.34 -17.30
C THR A 184 -18.08 -8.58 -17.99
N GLN A 185 -19.41 -8.75 -18.01
CA GLN A 185 -20.13 -9.90 -18.58
C GLN A 185 -19.82 -11.24 -17.87
N HIS A 186 -19.46 -11.22 -16.59
CA HIS A 186 -19.22 -12.41 -15.74
C HIS A 186 -20.40 -12.72 -14.80
N VAL A 187 -21.62 -12.35 -15.19
CA VAL A 187 -22.85 -12.75 -14.48
C VAL A 187 -23.17 -14.20 -14.83
N PRO A 188 -23.64 -15.04 -13.90
CA PRO A 188 -23.94 -16.46 -14.15
C PRO A 188 -25.22 -16.67 -14.99
N LEU A 189 -25.33 -15.96 -16.12
CA LEU A 189 -26.31 -16.20 -17.17
C LEU A 189 -25.77 -17.23 -18.17
N ASN A 190 -26.68 -17.86 -18.91
CA ASN A 190 -26.39 -18.88 -19.92
C ASN A 190 -25.22 -18.51 -20.86
N ALA A 191 -25.17 -17.27 -21.35
CA ALA A 191 -24.08 -16.81 -22.21
C ALA A 191 -22.70 -16.85 -21.53
N HIS A 192 -22.60 -16.53 -20.23
CA HIS A 192 -21.34 -16.64 -19.49
C HIS A 192 -21.03 -18.09 -19.13
N LEU A 193 -22.04 -18.84 -18.66
CA LEU A 193 -21.88 -20.23 -18.26
C LEU A 193 -21.45 -21.11 -19.44
N HIS A 194 -21.96 -20.87 -20.65
CA HIS A 194 -21.52 -21.55 -21.87
C HIS A 194 -20.02 -21.38 -22.14
N ARG A 195 -19.41 -20.23 -21.81
CA ARG A 195 -17.95 -20.02 -21.95
C ARG A 195 -17.13 -20.91 -21.03
N ILE A 196 -17.68 -21.30 -19.89
CA ILE A 196 -17.03 -22.15 -18.88
C ILE A 196 -17.39 -23.62 -19.12
N GLN A 197 -18.65 -23.89 -19.43
CA GLN A 197 -19.22 -25.21 -19.67
C GLN A 197 -20.02 -25.20 -20.99
N PRO A 198 -19.39 -25.59 -22.11
CA PRO A 198 -19.98 -25.54 -23.45
C PRO A 198 -21.28 -26.36 -23.63
N LYS A 199 -21.63 -27.23 -22.68
CA LYS A 199 -22.87 -28.02 -22.70
C LYS A 199 -24.12 -27.19 -22.41
N ILE A 200 -23.97 -26.02 -21.78
CA ILE A 200 -25.09 -25.13 -21.44
C ILE A 200 -25.35 -24.25 -22.65
N SER A 201 -26.54 -24.29 -23.25
CA SER A 201 -26.88 -23.39 -24.37
C SER A 201 -26.66 -21.92 -23.98
N PRO A 202 -26.05 -21.07 -24.81
CA PRO A 202 -25.82 -19.65 -24.49
C PRO A 202 -27.11 -18.81 -24.56
N GLN A 203 -28.19 -19.35 -25.13
CA GLN A 203 -29.46 -18.65 -25.31
C GLN A 203 -30.34 -18.76 -24.07
N CYS A 204 -31.17 -17.75 -23.82
CA CYS A 204 -32.23 -17.83 -22.83
C CYS A 204 -33.29 -18.83 -23.31
N GLN A 205 -33.86 -19.61 -22.40
CA GLN A 205 -35.06 -20.39 -22.68
C GLN A 205 -36.24 -19.40 -22.77
N MET A 206 -37.01 -19.50 -23.85
CA MET A 206 -38.25 -18.72 -24.03
C MET A 206 -39.36 -19.25 -23.13
#